data_AF-A0A259DAV8-F1
#
_entry.id   AF-A0A259DAV8-F1
#
_cell.length_a   1.000
_cell.length_b   1.000
_cell.length_c   1.000
_cell.angle_alpha   90.00
_cell.angle_beta   90.00
_cell.angle_gamma   90.00
#
_symmetry.space_group_name_H-M   'P 1'
#
loop_
_entity.id
_entity.type
_entity.pdbx_description
1 polymer ?
#
loop_
_entity_poly.entity_id
_entity_poly.type
_entity_poly.pdbx_seq_one_letter_code
_entity_poly.pdbx_strand_id
1 'polypeptide(L)'
;RLAAAAQAARQAGKLSQSMLRWVDGLLAPSLPWRALLARFFAINQRDDYSWRRPSRREGAAILPRLSSEGLEVIAAIDTSGSISDEELREFVSELDALKGQVRAKVTLLACDNHVAEAAPWEFEAWDAMQLPNEISGGGGTDFRPVFDWVETENRSPNLLVYFTDAEGDFPKVPPNYPVVWLVKGKGVVPWGERVQLN
;
A
#
# COMPACT_ATOMS: atom_id res chain seq x y z
N ARG A 1 10.98 4.41 -22.89
CA ARG A 1 10.07 5.58 -22.97
C ARG A 1 10.07 6.42 -21.68
N LEU A 2 10.27 5.85 -20.49
CA LEU A 2 10.41 6.58 -19.22
C LEU A 2 11.63 7.51 -19.14
N ALA A 3 12.76 7.13 -19.75
CA ALA A 3 13.96 7.98 -19.79
C ALA A 3 13.71 9.33 -20.49
N ALA A 4 12.89 9.35 -21.55
CA ALA A 4 12.53 10.57 -22.27
C ALA A 4 11.58 11.47 -21.45
N ALA A 5 10.66 10.87 -20.69
CA ALA A 5 9.76 11.60 -19.79
C ALA A 5 10.51 12.23 -18.60
N ALA A 6 11.50 11.51 -18.04
CA ALA A 6 12.37 12.03 -16.99
C ALA A 6 13.27 13.18 -17.50
N GLN A 7 13.71 13.11 -18.77
CA GLN A 7 14.51 14.17 -19.40
C GLN A 7 13.68 15.42 -19.72
N ALA A 8 12.41 15.25 -20.11
CA ALA A 8 11.45 16.35 -20.27
C ALA A 8 11.11 17.03 -18.92
N ALA A 9 10.99 16.25 -17.83
CA ALA A 9 10.80 16.78 -16.48
C ALA A 9 12.05 17.52 -15.94
N ARG A 10 13.27 17.08 -16.32
CA ARG A 10 14.53 17.78 -16.04
C ARG A 10 14.57 19.18 -16.68
N GLN A 11 14.08 19.33 -17.91
CA GLN A 11 14.02 20.63 -18.59
C GLN A 11 12.94 21.56 -18.01
N ALA A 12 11.91 21.01 -17.36
CA ALA A 12 10.82 21.79 -16.76
C ALA A 12 11.15 22.38 -15.36
N GLY A 13 12.34 22.14 -14.81
CA GLY A 13 12.80 22.76 -13.56
C GLY A 13 12.01 22.41 -12.29
N LYS A 14 11.18 21.35 -12.32
CA LYS A 14 10.19 21.04 -11.27
C LYS A 14 10.63 20.03 -10.19
N LEU A 15 11.91 19.67 -10.12
CA LEU A 15 12.41 18.72 -9.11
C LEU A 15 13.66 19.28 -8.42
N SER A 16 13.62 19.37 -7.08
CA SER A 16 14.77 19.81 -6.29
C SER A 16 15.90 18.78 -6.34
N GLN A 17 17.15 19.25 -6.36
CA GLN A 17 18.35 18.40 -6.41
C GLN A 17 18.45 17.37 -5.27
N SER A 18 17.80 17.63 -4.13
CA SER A 18 17.65 16.68 -3.02
C SER A 18 16.75 15.48 -3.36
N MET A 19 15.72 15.68 -4.18
CA MET A 19 14.75 14.67 -4.60
C MET A 19 15.36 13.76 -5.68
N LEU A 20 16.21 14.31 -6.55
CA LEU A 20 16.96 13.55 -7.56
C LEU A 20 17.97 12.57 -6.92
N ARG A 21 18.64 12.96 -5.83
CA ARG A 21 19.58 12.08 -5.11
C ARG A 21 18.93 10.93 -4.37
N TRP A 22 17.68 11.08 -3.96
CA TRP A 22 16.88 9.98 -3.37
C TRP A 22 16.36 9.01 -4.44
N VAL A 23 16.03 9.52 -5.62
CA VAL A 23 15.62 8.70 -6.78
C VAL A 23 16.75 7.81 -7.28
N ASP A 24 18.00 8.30 -7.29
CA ASP A 24 19.15 7.52 -7.77
C ASP A 24 19.54 6.36 -6.81
N GLY A 25 19.17 6.43 -5.53
CA GLY A 25 19.41 5.36 -4.55
C GLY A 25 18.39 4.21 -4.58
N LEU A 26 17.27 4.39 -5.29
CA LEU A 26 16.17 3.41 -5.40
C LEU A 26 16.22 2.58 -6.69
N LEU A 27 17.27 2.76 -7.49
CA LEU A 27 17.49 2.04 -8.76
C LEU A 27 18.24 0.71 -8.56
N ALA A 28 17.71 -0.16 -7.70
CA ALA A 28 18.09 -1.57 -7.65
C ALA A 28 16.85 -2.45 -7.90
N PRO A 29 16.99 -3.61 -8.56
CA PRO A 29 15.85 -4.36 -9.06
C PRO A 29 15.25 -5.23 -7.95
N SER A 30 14.31 -4.69 -7.19
CA SER A 30 13.20 -5.46 -6.63
C SER A 30 12.04 -4.50 -6.37
N LEU A 31 11.00 -4.70 -7.19
CA LEU A 31 9.66 -4.14 -7.06
C LEU A 31 9.50 -2.59 -7.05
N PRO A 32 9.09 -1.98 -8.18
CA PRO A 32 8.89 -0.54 -8.32
C PRO A 32 7.94 0.13 -7.30
N TRP A 33 7.12 -0.65 -6.60
CA TRP A 33 6.13 -0.13 -5.65
C TRP A 33 6.74 0.44 -4.36
N ARG A 34 7.95 0.04 -3.97
CA ARG A 34 8.68 0.71 -2.87
C ARG A 34 8.87 2.20 -3.17
N ALA A 35 9.22 2.51 -4.41
CA ALA A 35 9.36 3.89 -4.86
C ALA A 35 7.99 4.60 -4.97
N LEU A 36 6.91 3.89 -5.28
CA LEU A 36 5.55 4.46 -5.29
C LEU A 36 5.07 4.76 -3.87
N LEU A 37 5.34 3.88 -2.91
CA LEU A 37 5.09 4.14 -1.48
C LEU A 37 5.90 5.32 -0.99
N ALA A 38 7.21 5.33 -1.24
CA ALA A 38 8.07 6.44 -0.88
C ALA A 38 7.55 7.77 -1.48
N ARG A 39 7.11 7.76 -2.74
CA ARG A 39 6.47 8.91 -3.38
C ARG A 39 5.15 9.28 -2.71
N PHE A 40 4.28 8.30 -2.46
CA PHE A 40 2.99 8.49 -1.83
C PHE A 40 3.15 9.15 -0.45
N PHE A 41 4.04 8.63 0.39
CA PHE A 41 4.31 9.20 1.70
C PHE A 41 5.05 10.53 1.64
N ALA A 42 5.91 10.76 0.64
CA ALA A 42 6.54 12.07 0.44
C ALA A 42 5.52 13.17 0.09
N ILE A 43 4.43 12.81 -0.59
CA ILE A 43 3.35 13.73 -0.96
C ILE A 43 2.41 13.94 0.25
N ASN A 44 2.01 12.88 0.94
CA ASN A 44 1.02 12.93 2.02
C ASN A 44 1.59 13.37 3.39
N GLN A 45 2.90 13.29 3.63
CA GLN A 45 3.52 13.82 4.87
C GLN A 45 3.30 15.33 5.09
N ARG A 46 2.89 16.07 4.05
CA ARG A 46 2.53 17.50 4.18
C ARG A 46 1.13 17.69 4.76
N ASP A 47 0.26 16.70 4.65
CA ASP A 47 -1.15 16.75 5.04
C ASP A 47 -1.40 16.15 6.43
N ASP A 48 -0.40 15.51 7.05
CA ASP A 48 -0.46 14.90 8.40
C ASP A 48 -0.52 15.92 9.56
N TYR A 49 -0.70 17.21 9.28
CA TYR A 49 -1.05 18.19 10.31
C TYR A 49 -2.53 18.04 10.68
N SER A 50 -2.80 17.18 11.66
CA SER A 50 -4.13 17.08 12.28
C SER A 50 -4.49 18.37 13.02
N TRP A 51 -5.54 19.05 12.55
CA TRP A 51 -6.20 20.16 13.24
C TRP A 51 -7.33 19.70 14.16
N ARG A 52 -7.40 18.40 14.51
CA ARG A 52 -8.45 17.87 15.40
C ARG A 52 -8.35 18.54 16.77
N ARG A 53 -9.47 19.10 17.23
CA ARG A 53 -9.57 19.84 18.49
C ARG A 53 -9.20 18.92 19.67
N PRO A 54 -8.18 19.24 20.48
CA PRO A 54 -7.77 18.40 21.61
C PRO A 54 -8.91 18.26 22.63
N SER A 55 -8.98 17.12 23.32
CA SER A 55 -9.81 17.01 24.52
C SER A 55 -9.32 18.04 25.54
N ARG A 56 -10.25 18.84 26.07
CA ARG A 56 -9.97 19.96 26.98
C ARG A 56 -9.16 19.48 28.19
N ARG A 57 -7.85 19.73 28.17
CA ARG A 57 -7.03 19.84 29.38
C ARG A 57 -6.58 21.29 29.48
N GLU A 58 -6.84 21.88 30.63
CA GLU A 58 -6.69 23.31 30.91
C GLU A 58 -5.24 23.78 30.73
N GLY A 59 -5.06 24.81 29.90
CA GLY A 59 -3.78 25.48 29.66
C GLY A 59 -3.98 26.67 28.72
N ALA A 60 -3.28 27.79 28.96
CA ALA A 60 -3.51 29.09 28.32
C ALA A 60 -3.07 29.19 26.84
N ALA A 61 -2.61 28.09 26.22
CA ALA A 61 -2.26 28.03 24.82
C ALA A 61 -2.69 26.69 24.22
N ILE A 62 -3.36 26.75 23.06
CA ILE A 62 -3.59 25.56 22.22
C ILE A 62 -2.28 25.27 21.50
N LEU A 63 -1.54 24.28 21.99
CA LEU A 63 -0.38 23.74 21.28
C LEU A 63 -0.88 22.66 20.30
N PRO A 64 -0.55 22.74 18.99
CA PRO A 64 -0.79 21.61 18.10
C PRO A 64 0.01 20.41 18.64
N ARG A 65 -0.67 19.28 18.87
CA ARG A 65 0.04 18.00 19.04
C ARG A 65 0.45 17.55 17.65
N LEU A 66 1.70 17.10 17.49
CA LEU A 66 2.01 16.14 16.43
C LEU A 66 1.19 14.88 16.74
N SER A 67 -0.02 14.84 16.22
CA SER A 67 -0.80 13.62 16.10
C SER A 67 -0.34 12.95 14.83
N SER A 68 0.83 12.30 14.87
CA SER A 68 1.14 11.29 13.87
C SER A 68 0.23 10.10 14.17
N GLU A 69 -1.03 10.15 13.74
CA GLU A 69 -1.75 8.90 13.51
C GLU A 69 -0.85 8.14 12.52
N GLY A 70 -0.29 7.00 12.95
CA GLY A 70 0.62 6.23 12.11
C GLY A 70 -0.07 5.87 10.80
N LEU A 71 0.70 5.77 9.72
CA LEU A 71 0.14 5.48 8.40
C LEU A 71 -0.56 4.12 8.42
N GLU A 72 -1.84 4.05 8.09
CA GLU A 72 -2.58 2.79 7.97
C GLU A 72 -2.50 2.31 6.52
N VAL A 73 -1.89 1.14 6.33
CA VAL A 73 -1.79 0.46 5.02
C VAL A 73 -2.53 -0.86 5.09
N ILE A 74 -3.42 -1.09 4.13
CA ILE A 74 -4.05 -2.40 3.96
C ILE A 74 -3.34 -3.11 2.82
N ALA A 75 -2.75 -4.26 3.12
CA ALA A 75 -2.15 -5.14 2.14
C ALA A 75 -3.10 -6.31 1.87
N ALA A 76 -3.54 -6.49 0.63
CA ALA A 76 -4.32 -7.63 0.21
C ALA A 76 -3.47 -8.54 -0.66
N ILE A 77 -3.53 -9.84 -0.40
CA ILE A 77 -2.87 -10.89 -1.17
C ILE A 77 -3.96 -11.73 -1.84
N ASP A 78 -3.88 -11.85 -3.15
CA ASP A 78 -4.62 -12.83 -3.92
C ASP A 78 -4.04 -14.22 -3.68
N THR A 79 -4.90 -15.15 -3.23
CA THR A 79 -4.51 -16.52 -2.91
C THR A 79 -5.06 -17.51 -3.92
N SER A 80 -5.57 -17.01 -5.06
CA SER A 80 -5.89 -17.83 -6.21
C SER A 80 -4.63 -18.52 -6.74
N GLY A 81 -4.80 -19.67 -7.41
CA GLY A 81 -3.72 -20.61 -7.72
C GLY A 81 -2.63 -20.11 -8.68
N SER A 82 -2.62 -18.83 -9.06
CA SER A 82 -1.63 -18.19 -9.94
C SER A 82 -0.44 -17.58 -9.19
N ILE A 83 -0.50 -17.53 -7.86
CA ILE A 83 0.54 -16.97 -6.99
C ILE A 83 1.24 -18.07 -6.19
N SER A 84 2.57 -18.09 -6.22
CA SER A 84 3.37 -19.08 -5.50
C SER A 84 3.73 -18.62 -4.09
N ASP A 85 3.92 -19.57 -3.17
CA ASP A 85 4.35 -19.28 -1.78
C ASP A 85 5.66 -18.48 -1.71
N GLU A 86 6.58 -18.67 -2.65
CA GLU A 86 7.83 -17.92 -2.67
C GLU A 86 7.59 -16.43 -2.95
N GLU A 87 6.74 -16.13 -3.95
CA GLU A 87 6.35 -14.75 -4.29
C GLU A 87 5.63 -14.07 -3.12
N LEU A 88 4.80 -14.83 -2.39
CA LEU A 88 4.14 -14.33 -1.18
C LEU A 88 5.13 -13.99 -0.07
N ARG A 89 6.14 -14.83 0.16
CA ARG A 89 7.19 -14.56 1.15
C ARG A 89 8.02 -13.34 0.78
N GLU A 90 8.40 -13.22 -0.49
CA GLU A 90 9.11 -12.03 -0.99
C GLU A 90 8.28 -10.76 -0.76
N PHE A 91 6.99 -10.80 -1.10
CA PHE A 91 6.08 -9.67 -0.89
C PHE A 91 5.95 -9.28 0.60
N VAL A 92 5.75 -10.25 1.49
CA VAL A 92 5.65 -10.01 2.94
C VAL A 92 6.96 -9.44 3.50
N SER A 93 8.10 -9.97 3.08
CA SER A 93 9.42 -9.47 3.48
C SER A 93 9.64 -8.01 3.07
N GLU A 94 9.25 -7.66 1.84
CA GLU A 94 9.36 -6.29 1.34
C GLU A 94 8.39 -5.34 2.05
N LEU A 95 7.16 -5.78 2.36
CA LEU A 95 6.21 -5.03 3.19
C LEU A 95 6.75 -4.78 4.60
N ASP A 96 7.35 -5.78 5.24
CA ASP A 96 7.93 -5.65 6.58
C ASP A 96 9.07 -4.62 6.61
N ALA A 97 9.98 -4.70 5.64
CA ALA A 97 11.08 -3.75 5.49
C ALA A 97 10.58 -2.30 5.31
N LEU A 98 9.52 -2.12 4.52
CA LEU A 98 8.92 -0.80 4.28
C LEU A 98 8.16 -0.28 5.49
N LYS A 99 7.38 -1.14 6.15
CA LYS A 99 6.59 -0.81 7.35
C LYS A 99 7.44 -0.12 8.41
N GLY A 100 8.63 -0.68 8.70
CA GLY A 100 9.57 -0.09 9.64
C GLY A 100 10.14 1.26 9.20
N GLN A 101 10.39 1.45 7.90
CA GLN A 101 10.94 2.69 7.35
C GLN A 101 9.94 3.85 7.42
N VAL A 102 8.66 3.59 7.14
CA VAL A 102 7.63 4.64 7.10
C VAL A 102 6.80 4.74 8.39
N ARG A 103 7.05 3.87 9.37
CA ARG A 103 6.25 3.75 10.62
C ARG A 103 4.76 3.57 10.34
N ALA A 104 4.45 2.66 9.42
CA ALA A 104 3.06 2.31 9.11
C ALA A 104 2.55 1.19 10.02
N LYS A 105 1.25 1.22 10.33
CA LYS A 105 0.48 0.04 10.72
C LYS A 105 0.04 -0.67 9.44
N VAL A 106 0.28 -1.97 9.35
CA VAL A 106 -0.14 -2.79 8.21
C VAL A 106 -1.21 -3.77 8.65
N THR A 107 -2.31 -3.82 7.90
CA THR A 107 -3.32 -4.86 8.02
C THR A 107 -3.25 -5.73 6.77
N LEU A 108 -2.90 -7.00 6.95
CA LEU A 108 -2.79 -7.98 5.90
C LEU A 108 -4.10 -8.77 5.77
N LEU A 109 -4.58 -8.90 4.54
CA LEU A 109 -5.74 -9.69 4.14
C LEU A 109 -5.32 -10.70 3.07
N ALA A 110 -5.78 -11.93 3.21
CA ALA A 110 -5.73 -12.93 2.16
C ALA A 110 -7.12 -13.05 1.53
N CYS A 111 -7.22 -13.09 0.22
CA CYS A 111 -8.51 -13.14 -0.47
C CYS A 111 -8.44 -13.97 -1.75
N ASP A 112 -9.45 -14.82 -1.95
CA ASP A 112 -9.75 -15.46 -3.23
C ASP A 112 -11.11 -14.97 -3.76
N ASN A 113 -12.19 -15.72 -3.57
CA ASN A 113 -13.58 -15.25 -3.70
C ASN A 113 -14.11 -14.61 -2.42
N HIS A 114 -13.39 -14.77 -1.31
CA HIS A 114 -13.74 -14.21 0.00
C HIS A 114 -12.46 -13.90 0.78
N VAL A 115 -12.56 -12.97 1.74
CA VAL A 115 -11.48 -12.74 2.70
C VAL A 115 -11.34 -13.98 3.57
N ALA A 116 -10.11 -14.46 3.74
CA ALA A 116 -9.81 -15.65 4.53
C ALA A 116 -10.29 -15.50 5.98
N GLU A 117 -10.84 -16.57 6.56
CA GLU A 117 -11.37 -16.56 7.94
C GLU A 117 -10.30 -16.22 9.00
N ALA A 118 -9.04 -16.53 8.72
CA ALA A 118 -7.92 -16.25 9.60
C ALA A 118 -7.44 -14.78 9.52
N ALA A 119 -7.95 -13.99 8.58
CA ALA A 119 -7.68 -12.56 8.44
C ALA A 119 -8.68 -11.73 9.29
N PRO A 120 -8.35 -10.48 9.66
CA PRO A 120 -7.12 -9.74 9.36
C PRO A 120 -5.93 -10.15 10.23
N TRP A 121 -4.73 -10.02 9.68
CA TRP A 121 -3.49 -9.99 10.48
C TRP A 121 -2.98 -8.56 10.59
N GLU A 122 -2.87 -8.06 11.82
CA GLU A 122 -2.43 -6.70 12.09
C GLU A 122 -0.98 -6.66 12.58
N PHE A 123 -0.22 -5.70 12.04
CA PHE A 123 1.18 -5.51 12.38
C PHE A 123 1.42 -4.02 12.63
N GLU A 124 1.84 -3.68 13.85
CA GLU A 124 2.29 -2.33 14.18
C GLU A 124 3.66 -2.06 13.53
N ALA A 125 4.07 -0.79 13.50
CA ALA A 125 5.31 -0.36 12.84
C ALA A 125 6.56 -1.16 13.26
N TRP A 126 6.61 -1.64 14.51
CA TRP A 126 7.75 -2.36 15.09
C TRP A 126 7.61 -3.90 15.06
N ASP A 127 6.45 -4.44 14.70
CA ASP A 127 6.24 -5.90 14.69
C ASP A 127 6.94 -6.55 13.49
N ALA A 128 7.36 -7.81 13.61
CA ALA A 128 7.85 -8.55 12.44
C ALA A 128 6.65 -9.12 11.67
N MET A 129 6.56 -8.84 10.38
CA MET A 129 5.55 -9.45 9.51
C MET A 129 5.95 -10.86 9.10
N GLN A 130 5.03 -11.82 9.22
CA GLN A 130 5.23 -13.19 8.78
C GLN A 130 4.06 -13.62 7.91
N LEU A 131 4.34 -14.43 6.89
CA LEU A 131 3.29 -15.03 6.08
C LEU A 131 2.52 -16.03 6.96
N PRO A 132 1.18 -15.93 7.04
CA PRO A 132 0.38 -16.92 7.75
C PRO A 132 0.61 -18.33 7.20
N ASN A 133 0.72 -19.32 8.09
CA ASN A 133 1.04 -20.71 7.73
C ASN A 133 -0.10 -21.43 6.97
N GLU A 134 -1.32 -20.94 7.08
CA GLU A 134 -2.53 -21.54 6.50
C GLU A 134 -3.23 -20.51 5.61
N ILE A 135 -2.62 -20.24 4.45
CA ILE A 135 -3.31 -19.56 3.36
C ILE A 135 -3.92 -20.65 2.48
N SER A 136 -5.23 -20.83 2.58
CA SER A 136 -6.01 -21.67 1.66
C SER A 136 -6.61 -20.81 0.55
N GLY A 137 -6.76 -21.40 -0.64
CA GLY A 137 -7.34 -20.74 -1.80
C GLY A 137 -7.72 -21.75 -2.88
N GLY A 138 -8.26 -21.26 -4.00
CA GLY A 138 -8.58 -22.08 -5.18
C GLY A 138 -10.04 -22.04 -5.64
N GLY A 139 -10.87 -21.16 -5.08
CA GLY A 139 -12.29 -21.01 -5.45
C GLY A 139 -12.57 -20.17 -6.71
N GLY A 140 -11.56 -19.47 -7.24
CA GLY A 140 -11.73 -18.38 -8.22
C GLY A 140 -11.06 -17.11 -7.71
N THR A 141 -11.31 -15.98 -8.38
CA THR A 141 -10.71 -14.68 -8.03
C THR A 141 -11.76 -13.58 -8.06
N ASP A 142 -12.04 -12.99 -6.90
CA ASP A 142 -12.88 -11.80 -6.75
C ASP A 142 -12.18 -10.80 -5.83
N PHE A 143 -11.92 -9.59 -6.33
CA PHE A 143 -11.21 -8.57 -5.56
C PHE A 143 -12.15 -7.73 -4.68
N ARG A 144 -13.47 -7.77 -4.93
CA ARG A 144 -14.49 -7.00 -4.18
C ARG A 144 -14.52 -7.28 -2.68
N PRO A 145 -14.39 -8.53 -2.18
CA PRO A 145 -14.51 -8.83 -0.76
C PRO A 145 -13.55 -8.04 0.14
N VAL A 146 -12.35 -7.72 -0.37
CA VAL A 146 -11.39 -6.87 0.36
C VAL A 146 -11.95 -5.46 0.56
N PHE A 147 -12.56 -4.86 -0.48
CA PHE A 147 -13.14 -3.52 -0.38
C PHE A 147 -14.40 -3.52 0.50
N ASP A 148 -15.23 -4.55 0.36
CA ASP A 148 -16.42 -4.74 1.20
C ASP A 148 -16.03 -4.88 2.68
N TRP A 149 -14.92 -5.58 2.97
CA TRP A 149 -14.37 -5.69 4.32
C TRP A 149 -13.91 -4.33 4.85
N VAL A 150 -13.18 -3.54 4.05
CA VAL A 150 -12.73 -2.19 4.45
C VAL A 150 -13.93 -1.28 4.79
N GLU A 151 -14.98 -1.31 3.96
CA GLU A 151 -16.20 -0.54 4.21
C GLU A 151 -16.94 -1.04 5.46
N THR A 152 -17.07 -2.36 5.63
CA THR A 152 -17.78 -2.97 6.76
C THR A 152 -17.09 -2.69 8.10
N GLU A 153 -15.76 -2.75 8.14
CA GLU A 153 -14.95 -2.39 9.31
C GLU A 153 -14.83 -0.87 9.50
N ASN A 154 -15.47 -0.07 8.64
CA ASN A 154 -15.46 1.39 8.65
C ASN A 154 -14.02 1.95 8.70
N ARG A 155 -13.13 1.35 7.90
CA ARG A 155 -11.73 1.74 7.79
C ARG A 155 -11.49 2.75 6.69
N SER A 156 -10.46 3.57 6.87
CA SER A 156 -10.08 4.64 5.97
C SER A 156 -8.56 4.60 5.75
N PRO A 157 -8.03 3.53 5.13
CA PRO A 157 -6.60 3.36 5.01
C PRO A 157 -5.99 4.50 4.20
N ASN A 158 -4.77 4.91 4.55
CA ASN A 158 -4.02 5.86 3.73
C ASN A 158 -3.69 5.25 2.36
N LEU A 159 -3.57 3.93 2.29
CA LEU A 159 -3.30 3.20 1.07
C LEU A 159 -3.76 1.75 1.17
N LEU A 160 -4.33 1.24 0.08
CA LEU A 160 -4.50 -0.18 -0.14
C LEU A 160 -3.51 -0.68 -1.22
N VAL A 161 -2.74 -1.72 -0.91
CA VAL A 161 -1.86 -2.41 -1.85
C VAL A 161 -2.41 -3.80 -2.09
N TYR A 162 -2.64 -4.18 -3.35
CA TYR A 162 -3.18 -5.48 -3.72
C TYR A 162 -2.19 -6.25 -4.56
N PHE A 163 -1.79 -7.45 -4.13
CA PHE A 163 -0.94 -8.36 -4.87
C PHE A 163 -1.78 -9.40 -5.62
N THR A 164 -1.76 -9.38 -6.95
CA THR A 164 -2.65 -10.22 -7.79
C THR A 164 -2.08 -10.40 -9.20
N ASP A 165 -2.59 -11.34 -10.00
CA ASP A 165 -2.40 -11.39 -11.45
C ASP A 165 -3.40 -10.50 -12.23
N ALA A 166 -4.35 -9.88 -11.53
CA ALA A 166 -5.44 -9.07 -12.07
C ALA A 166 -6.44 -9.85 -12.95
N GLU A 167 -6.57 -11.16 -12.76
CA GLU A 167 -7.56 -12.03 -13.42
C GLU A 167 -8.77 -12.30 -12.51
N GLY A 168 -9.59 -11.29 -12.26
CA GLY A 168 -10.78 -11.42 -11.41
C GLY A 168 -11.77 -10.28 -11.54
N ASP A 169 -12.84 -10.35 -10.76
CA ASP A 169 -13.85 -9.29 -10.69
C ASP A 169 -13.36 -8.11 -9.84
N PHE A 170 -13.39 -6.91 -10.41
CA PHE A 170 -13.04 -5.68 -9.71
C PHE A 170 -14.29 -4.93 -9.23
N PRO A 171 -14.18 -4.11 -8.16
CA PRO A 171 -15.21 -3.13 -7.86
C PRO A 171 -15.45 -2.19 -9.05
N LYS A 172 -16.72 -1.90 -9.34
CA LYS A 172 -17.11 -1.05 -10.48
C LYS A 172 -16.73 0.42 -10.28
N VAL A 173 -16.60 0.84 -9.03
CA VAL A 173 -16.29 2.22 -8.64
C VAL A 173 -15.05 2.18 -7.75
N PRO A 174 -14.06 3.07 -7.97
CA PRO A 174 -12.90 3.15 -7.09
C PRO A 174 -13.32 3.64 -5.69
N PRO A 175 -12.65 3.16 -4.62
CA PRO A 175 -12.86 3.70 -3.28
C PRO A 175 -12.35 5.13 -3.16
N ASN A 176 -12.64 5.79 -2.03
CA ASN A 176 -12.19 7.15 -1.73
C ASN A 176 -10.74 7.23 -1.23
N TYR A 177 -10.04 6.10 -1.13
CA TYR A 177 -8.63 6.02 -0.78
C TYR A 177 -7.78 5.51 -1.95
N PRO A 178 -6.48 5.83 -1.96
CA PRO A 178 -5.53 5.35 -2.97
C PRO A 178 -5.42 3.82 -3.00
N VAL A 179 -5.34 3.25 -4.19
CA VAL A 179 -5.16 1.82 -4.40
C VAL A 179 -4.04 1.57 -5.39
N VAL A 180 -3.11 0.70 -5.00
CA VAL A 180 -1.97 0.25 -5.81
C VAL A 180 -2.14 -1.24 -6.09
N TRP A 181 -2.20 -1.60 -7.37
CA TRP A 181 -2.28 -2.98 -7.82
C TRP A 181 -0.89 -3.46 -8.23
N LEU A 182 -0.32 -4.37 -7.46
CA LEU A 182 0.90 -5.10 -7.79
C LEU A 182 0.52 -6.29 -8.65
N VAL A 183 0.63 -6.09 -9.96
CA VAL A 183 0.13 -7.03 -10.96
C VAL A 183 1.25 -7.92 -11.48
N LYS A 184 1.09 -9.23 -11.29
CA LYS A 184 1.88 -10.26 -11.96
C LYS A 184 1.37 -10.42 -13.40
N GLY A 185 2.28 -10.38 -14.37
CA GLY A 185 1.90 -10.54 -15.78
C GLY A 185 1.18 -9.33 -16.37
N LYS A 186 0.35 -9.55 -17.40
CA LYS A 186 -0.18 -8.47 -18.26
C LYS A 186 -1.61 -8.05 -17.94
N GLY A 187 -2.16 -8.54 -16.83
CA GLY A 187 -3.50 -8.18 -16.38
C GLY A 187 -3.68 -6.66 -16.30
N VAL A 188 -4.88 -6.21 -16.68
CA VAL A 188 -5.25 -4.79 -16.67
C VAL A 188 -6.16 -4.52 -15.48
N VAL A 189 -5.99 -3.36 -14.86
CA VAL A 189 -6.83 -2.93 -13.75
C VAL A 189 -7.68 -1.75 -14.20
N PRO A 190 -8.96 -1.68 -13.80
CA PRO A 190 -9.88 -0.65 -14.29
C PRO A 190 -9.59 0.74 -13.73
N TRP A 191 -8.96 0.82 -12.56
CA TRP A 191 -8.64 2.06 -11.85
C TRP A 191 -7.51 1.82 -10.82
N GLY A 192 -7.03 2.88 -10.19
CA GLY A 192 -5.88 2.83 -9.27
C GLY A 192 -4.55 2.83 -10.01
N GLU A 193 -3.46 2.69 -9.27
CA GLU A 193 -2.11 2.67 -9.86
C GLU A 193 -1.64 1.23 -10.07
N ARG A 194 -1.43 0.83 -11.33
CA ARG A 194 -0.88 -0.48 -11.68
C ARG A 194 0.64 -0.46 -11.63
N VAL A 195 1.21 -1.45 -10.95
CA VAL A 195 2.64 -1.71 -10.90
C VAL A 195 2.90 -3.08 -11.47
N GLN A 196 3.78 -3.16 -12.46
CA GLN A 196 4.22 -4.44 -12.99
C GLN A 196 5.20 -5.09 -12.01
N LEU A 197 4.93 -6.35 -11.67
CA LEU A 197 5.90 -7.27 -11.08
C LEU A 197 6.58 -8.02 -12.23
N ASN A 198 7.92 -7.94 -12.28
CA ASN A 198 8.74 -8.56 -13.34
C ASN A 198 9.45 -9.80 -12.79
#